data_AF-A0A1V5E4N9-F1
#
_entry.id   AF-A0A1V5E4N9-F1
#
_cell.length_a   1.000
_cell.length_b   1.000
_cell.length_c   1.000
_cell.angle_alpha   90.00
_cell.angle_beta   90.00
_cell.angle_gamma   90.00
#
_symmetry.space_group_name_H-M   'P 1'
#
loop_
_entity.id
_entity.type
_entity.pdbx_description
1 polymer ?
#
loop_
_entity_poly.entity_id
_entity_poly.type
_entity_poly.pdbx_seq_one_letter_code
_entity_poly.pdbx_strand_id
1 'polypeptide(L)'
;MRGREPLKAEKILLKWASPAAGRHRGTDLFVIFLLLLAIPAGFAHTDKKGPANAPLPADLVVSIPAPTVPVKTAALAGAWEGKWSDGSASILVVYQVEKDFARVFHSFAENSEYLPWHQWARATIVPGSRPRLEWKTNWADFSFELSEDGRVLSGASLESSREGGRITHTASMTARNIERVGYDRLRPPLVCPELGREIHLVQKEPNAAKRRARVDALVERLKKGGAPLVESSGQVNQVCTSFLYRGGGSDIAIAGHMNGWSEQRDFLSRVADTDLFYFCGEYPVDSRIEYKLVVDGKPIHDPFNPRIQLFGKGSNSEALMPGYVSPKEIEPNPGTARGTVEELAIGSSQDAMGRTASVYLPAGYANSKERYPVLYLNDAYGALKFGRITTILDNLIGEKVIPPLIAVLLPSGKDRIGEYGMNPVFETFFVRDVVSLVDRRYRTRPSPEFRAVGGISAGATAALSLAIHHPDVFGKCIAQSTATNLVPLINLARTGPSRPISVYLDVGRFEADFNGHDLADASRRIRDALATHGCPVYYREVNDGHGWANWRSRSREALLFLFGRTI
;
A
#
# COMPACT_ATOMS: atom_id res chain seq x y z
N MET A 1 -43.07 -1.55 -47.13
CA MET A 1 -42.44 -1.54 -48.47
C MET A 1 -40.97 -1.90 -48.30
N ARG A 2 -40.56 -3.02 -48.97
CA ARG A 2 -39.20 -3.57 -49.20
C ARG A 2 -38.25 -3.62 -47.99
N GLY A 3 -37.81 -4.74 -47.45
CA GLY A 3 -37.88 -6.16 -47.80
C GLY A 3 -36.70 -6.84 -47.11
N ARG A 4 -36.96 -7.76 -46.18
CA ARG A 4 -35.95 -8.56 -45.46
C ARG A 4 -35.73 -9.90 -46.17
N GLU A 5 -34.46 -10.33 -46.13
CA GLU A 5 -33.91 -11.71 -46.20
C GLU A 5 -33.92 -12.50 -47.52
N PRO A 6 -33.14 -13.62 -47.65
CA PRO A 6 -31.86 -14.04 -47.02
C PRO A 6 -30.88 -14.72 -48.04
N LEU A 7 -29.72 -15.28 -47.61
CA LEU A 7 -29.26 -16.68 -47.88
C LEU A 7 -27.72 -16.93 -47.88
N LYS A 8 -27.34 -17.95 -47.08
CA LYS A 8 -26.45 -19.12 -47.29
C LYS A 8 -24.93 -18.99 -47.47
N ALA A 9 -24.28 -19.87 -46.70
CA ALA A 9 -22.90 -20.32 -46.78
C ALA A 9 -22.68 -21.33 -47.92
N GLU A 10 -21.48 -21.30 -48.52
CA GLU A 10 -20.92 -22.43 -49.28
C GLU A 10 -19.37 -22.47 -49.19
N LYS A 11 -18.86 -23.71 -49.25
CA LYS A 11 -17.47 -24.17 -49.07
C LYS A 11 -16.57 -23.83 -50.26
N ILE A 12 -15.25 -23.65 -50.05
CA ILE A 12 -14.20 -24.19 -50.95
C ILE A 12 -12.97 -24.69 -50.15
N LEU A 13 -12.60 -25.95 -50.41
CA LEU A 13 -11.37 -26.67 -50.06
C LEU A 13 -10.22 -26.29 -51.01
N LEU A 14 -8.96 -26.27 -50.55
CA LEU A 14 -7.86 -27.02 -51.20
C LEU A 14 -6.56 -27.05 -50.40
N LYS A 15 -5.96 -28.24 -50.45
CA LYS A 15 -4.74 -28.78 -49.82
C LYS A 15 -3.44 -28.32 -50.51
N TRP A 16 -2.32 -28.74 -49.88
CA TRP A 16 -0.94 -29.02 -50.36
C TRP A 16 0.09 -28.02 -49.80
N ALA A 17 1.33 -28.35 -49.45
CA ALA A 17 2.07 -29.58 -49.11
C ALA A 17 3.50 -29.08 -48.78
N SER A 18 4.12 -29.55 -47.68
CA SER A 18 5.61 -29.50 -47.50
C SER A 18 6.24 -30.67 -48.33
N PRO A 19 7.57 -30.81 -48.59
CA PRO A 19 8.72 -30.38 -47.77
C PRO A 19 10.08 -30.08 -48.48
N ALA A 20 11.08 -29.75 -47.64
CA ALA A 20 12.49 -30.21 -47.66
C ALA A 20 13.65 -29.32 -48.17
N ALA A 21 14.63 -29.18 -47.25
CA ALA A 21 16.09 -29.27 -47.39
C ALA A 21 16.93 -28.11 -47.99
N GLY A 22 17.94 -27.69 -47.23
CA GLY A 22 19.12 -26.98 -47.74
C GLY A 22 19.98 -26.29 -46.68
N ARG A 23 21.13 -26.88 -46.34
CA ARG A 23 22.19 -26.33 -45.45
C ARG A 23 22.88 -25.13 -46.11
N HIS A 24 23.29 -24.11 -45.35
CA HIS A 24 24.61 -23.46 -45.46
C HIS A 24 24.94 -22.57 -44.24
N ARG A 25 26.25 -22.40 -44.02
CA ARG A 25 26.95 -21.90 -42.82
C ARG A 25 27.04 -20.36 -42.77
N GLY A 26 27.13 -19.80 -41.55
CA GLY A 26 28.14 -18.77 -41.23
C GLY A 26 27.67 -17.32 -40.98
N THR A 27 27.74 -16.92 -39.69
CA THR A 27 28.09 -15.60 -39.11
C THR A 27 27.19 -14.36 -39.30
N ASP A 28 26.66 -13.90 -38.16
CA ASP A 28 26.39 -12.55 -37.65
C ASP A 28 25.72 -11.48 -38.54
N LEU A 29 24.49 -11.07 -38.17
CA LEU A 29 24.16 -9.68 -37.76
C LEU A 29 22.70 -9.56 -37.27
N PHE A 30 22.51 -8.78 -36.20
CA PHE A 30 21.25 -8.19 -35.71
C PHE A 30 20.37 -7.60 -36.83
N VAL A 31 19.06 -7.91 -36.89
CA VAL A 31 17.96 -6.98 -37.27
C VAL A 31 16.60 -7.52 -36.76
N ILE A 32 15.85 -6.62 -36.12
CA ILE A 32 14.43 -6.67 -35.71
C ILE A 32 13.51 -6.56 -36.93
N PHE A 33 12.42 -7.35 -37.02
CA PHE A 33 11.24 -6.95 -37.80
C PHE A 33 9.91 -7.47 -37.23
N LEU A 34 9.00 -6.51 -37.06
CA LEU A 34 7.56 -6.61 -36.76
C LEU A 34 6.74 -7.21 -37.91
N LEU A 35 5.58 -7.83 -37.60
CA LEU A 35 4.26 -7.63 -38.25
C LEU A 35 3.21 -8.41 -37.42
N LEU A 36 2.38 -7.71 -36.62
CA LEU A 36 1.04 -7.20 -36.98
C LEU A 36 -0.02 -8.30 -37.12
N LEU A 37 -0.91 -8.39 -36.13
CA LEU A 37 -2.33 -8.69 -36.36
C LEU A 37 -3.15 -7.54 -35.76
N ALA A 38 -3.87 -6.89 -36.67
CA ALA A 38 -4.79 -5.80 -36.44
C ALA A 38 -5.95 -6.22 -35.53
N ILE A 39 -6.29 -5.37 -34.57
CA ILE A 39 -7.61 -5.34 -33.92
C ILE A 39 -8.22 -3.98 -34.31
N PRO A 40 -9.47 -3.93 -34.81
CA PRO A 40 -10.01 -2.72 -35.42
C PRO A 40 -10.16 -1.58 -34.42
N ALA A 41 -9.72 -0.41 -34.84
CA ALA A 41 -10.09 0.87 -34.26
C ALA A 41 -11.60 1.06 -34.35
N GLY A 42 -12.24 1.38 -33.22
CA GLY A 42 -13.66 1.71 -33.18
C GLY A 42 -14.34 1.32 -31.88
N PHE A 43 -13.86 1.80 -30.73
CA PHE A 43 -14.74 1.88 -29.57
C PHE A 43 -15.52 3.20 -29.65
N ALA A 44 -16.80 3.06 -30.00
CA ALA A 44 -17.77 4.13 -29.92
C ALA A 44 -17.74 4.77 -28.52
N HIS A 45 -17.60 6.10 -28.48
CA HIS A 45 -17.96 6.89 -27.33
C HIS A 45 -19.43 6.62 -27.00
N THR A 46 -19.65 5.80 -25.99
CA THR A 46 -20.94 5.71 -25.33
C THR A 46 -21.04 6.91 -24.40
N ASP A 47 -22.14 7.66 -24.50
CA ASP A 47 -22.50 8.76 -23.61
C ASP A 47 -22.44 8.30 -22.15
N LYS A 48 -21.31 8.56 -21.48
CA LYS A 48 -21.15 8.31 -20.05
C LYS A 48 -21.62 9.56 -19.30
N LYS A 49 -22.58 9.33 -18.41
CA LYS A 49 -23.23 10.30 -17.52
C LYS A 49 -22.20 11.24 -16.86
N GLY A 50 -22.58 12.51 -16.72
CA GLY A 50 -21.76 13.58 -16.15
C GLY A 50 -21.33 13.40 -14.68
N PRO A 51 -20.64 14.42 -14.12
CA PRO A 51 -19.73 14.36 -12.95
C PRO A 51 -20.37 14.10 -11.58
N ALA A 52 -21.62 13.64 -11.51
CA ALA A 52 -22.40 13.59 -10.28
C ALA A 52 -21.94 12.53 -9.24
N ASN A 53 -21.00 11.64 -9.60
CA ASN A 53 -20.75 10.41 -8.82
C ASN A 53 -19.31 10.22 -8.31
N ALA A 54 -18.40 11.19 -8.42
CA ALA A 54 -17.15 11.10 -7.64
C ALA A 54 -17.50 11.38 -6.17
N PRO A 55 -17.47 10.39 -5.26
CA PRO A 55 -17.85 10.62 -3.88
C PRO A 55 -16.79 11.53 -3.24
N LEU A 56 -17.14 12.79 -2.99
CA LEU A 56 -16.39 13.62 -2.06
C LEU A 56 -16.46 12.97 -0.67
N PRO A 57 -15.42 13.09 0.17
CA PRO A 57 -15.54 12.76 1.59
C PRO A 57 -16.78 13.46 2.18
N ALA A 58 -17.61 12.73 2.94
CA ALA A 58 -18.87 13.24 3.48
C ALA A 58 -18.69 14.42 4.47
N ASP A 59 -17.44 14.69 4.83
CA ASP A 59 -16.91 15.57 5.84
C ASP A 59 -15.90 16.60 5.27
N LEU A 60 -15.87 16.79 3.96
CA LEU A 60 -15.01 17.78 3.31
C LEU A 60 -15.43 19.22 3.67
N VAL A 61 -14.59 19.93 4.44
CA VAL A 61 -14.81 21.32 4.85
C VAL A 61 -13.73 22.24 4.27
N VAL A 62 -14.13 23.29 3.55
CA VAL A 62 -13.24 24.38 3.13
C VAL A 62 -13.05 25.34 4.31
N SER A 63 -11.82 25.49 4.81
CA SER A 63 -11.53 26.45 5.88
C SER A 63 -11.59 27.89 5.37
N ILE A 64 -11.94 28.78 6.29
CA ILE A 64 -12.03 30.20 5.99
C ILE A 64 -10.66 30.81 6.25
N PRO A 65 -10.03 31.43 5.23
CA PRO A 65 -8.70 32.00 5.38
C PRO A 65 -8.68 33.04 6.51
N ALA A 66 -7.59 33.09 7.29
CA ALA A 66 -7.46 34.05 8.37
C ALA A 66 -7.64 35.50 7.85
N PRO A 67 -8.15 36.45 8.65
CA PRO A 67 -8.35 37.85 8.22
C PRO A 67 -7.08 38.55 7.71
N THR A 68 -5.91 38.01 8.08
CA THR A 68 -4.58 38.47 7.66
C THR A 68 -4.19 38.02 6.25
N VAL A 69 -4.92 37.08 5.64
CA VAL A 69 -4.68 36.61 4.27
C VAL A 69 -5.27 37.62 3.29
N PRO A 70 -4.53 38.05 2.24
CA PRO A 70 -5.05 38.98 1.25
C PRO A 70 -6.34 38.47 0.60
N VAL A 71 -7.34 39.34 0.42
CA VAL A 71 -8.68 38.98 -0.13
C VAL A 71 -8.60 38.17 -1.42
N LYS A 72 -7.69 38.54 -2.33
CA LYS A 72 -7.48 37.81 -3.59
C LYS A 72 -6.93 36.40 -3.39
N THR A 73 -6.02 36.24 -2.42
CA THR A 73 -5.46 34.94 -2.06
C THR A 73 -6.53 34.08 -1.38
N ALA A 74 -7.32 34.68 -0.49
CA ALA A 74 -8.43 34.02 0.18
C ALA A 74 -9.49 33.50 -0.81
N ALA A 75 -9.65 34.13 -1.98
CA ALA A 75 -10.58 33.71 -3.02
C ALA A 75 -10.21 32.38 -3.70
N LEU A 76 -9.00 31.84 -3.48
CA LEU A 76 -8.63 30.50 -3.92
C LEU A 76 -9.37 29.41 -3.13
N ALA A 77 -9.76 29.69 -1.88
CA ALA A 77 -10.45 28.73 -1.02
C ALA A 77 -11.81 28.35 -1.60
N GLY A 78 -12.06 27.06 -1.76
CA GLY A 78 -13.31 26.57 -2.36
C GLY A 78 -13.18 25.18 -2.96
N ALA A 79 -14.29 24.70 -3.49
CA ALA A 79 -14.31 23.51 -4.33
C ALA A 79 -14.57 23.92 -5.79
N TRP A 80 -13.84 23.29 -6.69
CA TRP A 80 -13.75 23.61 -8.09
C TRP A 80 -13.94 22.32 -8.88
N GLU A 81 -14.71 22.37 -9.95
CA GLU A 81 -14.93 21.21 -10.83
C GLU A 81 -14.74 21.61 -12.28
N GLY A 82 -14.16 20.71 -13.08
CA GLY A 82 -13.88 20.98 -14.48
C GLY A 82 -13.54 19.73 -15.27
N LYS A 83 -13.22 19.93 -16.55
CA LYS A 83 -12.72 18.89 -17.43
C LYS A 83 -11.36 19.30 -17.99
N TRP A 84 -10.47 18.33 -18.06
CA TRP A 84 -9.20 18.43 -18.74
C TRP A 84 -9.39 18.25 -20.26
N SER A 85 -8.39 18.68 -21.03
CA SER A 85 -8.39 18.64 -22.50
C SER A 85 -8.45 17.23 -23.09
N ASP A 86 -8.10 16.21 -22.32
CA ASP A 86 -8.23 14.78 -22.64
C ASP A 86 -9.64 14.22 -22.35
N GLY A 87 -10.56 15.05 -21.84
CA GLY A 87 -11.92 14.68 -21.46
C GLY A 87 -12.06 14.20 -20.02
N SER A 88 -10.97 14.06 -19.27
CA SER A 88 -10.98 13.61 -17.88
C SER A 88 -11.63 14.68 -16.98
N ALA A 89 -12.64 14.30 -16.20
CA ALA A 89 -13.25 15.21 -15.24
C ALA A 89 -12.43 15.27 -13.94
N SER A 90 -12.38 16.43 -13.31
CA SER A 90 -11.64 16.65 -12.07
C SER A 90 -12.40 17.52 -11.07
N ILE A 91 -12.14 17.27 -9.78
CA ILE A 91 -12.52 18.11 -8.66
C ILE A 91 -11.24 18.56 -7.92
N LEU A 92 -11.13 19.86 -7.66
CA LEU A 92 -10.09 20.47 -6.83
C LEU A 92 -10.74 21.14 -5.62
N VAL A 93 -10.30 20.82 -4.42
CA VAL A 93 -10.73 21.44 -3.18
C VAL A 93 -9.53 22.17 -2.59
N VAL A 94 -9.64 23.47 -2.38
CA VAL A 94 -8.62 24.30 -1.72
C VAL A 94 -9.11 24.56 -0.31
N TYR A 95 -8.59 23.83 0.68
CA TYR A 95 -9.21 23.74 2.00
C TYR A 95 -8.54 24.58 3.07
N GLN A 96 -7.24 24.88 3.00
CA GLN A 96 -6.57 25.79 3.94
C GLN A 96 -5.73 26.75 3.14
N VAL A 97 -5.96 28.06 3.28
CA VAL A 97 -5.20 29.09 2.57
C VAL A 97 -4.50 29.95 3.61
N GLU A 98 -3.17 29.96 3.55
CA GLU A 98 -2.30 30.83 4.33
C GLU A 98 -1.68 31.90 3.41
N LYS A 99 -0.67 32.62 3.89
CA LYS A 99 -0.03 33.70 3.14
C LYS A 99 0.68 33.21 1.86
N ASP A 100 1.38 32.09 1.97
CA ASP A 100 2.35 31.57 0.98
C ASP A 100 2.09 30.12 0.57
N PHE A 101 1.11 29.45 1.18
CA PHE A 101 0.69 28.12 0.77
C PHE A 101 -0.80 27.90 0.95
N ALA A 102 -1.34 26.99 0.17
CA ALA A 102 -2.63 26.39 0.42
C ALA A 102 -2.48 24.88 0.53
N ARG A 103 -3.39 24.25 1.25
CA ARG A 103 -3.56 22.82 1.20
C ARG A 103 -4.73 22.49 0.28
N VAL A 104 -4.55 21.51 -0.60
CA VAL A 104 -5.50 21.15 -1.66
C VAL A 104 -5.78 19.66 -1.68
N PHE A 105 -6.97 19.27 -2.13
CA PHE A 105 -7.34 17.90 -2.49
C PHE A 105 -7.76 17.88 -3.96
N HIS A 106 -7.10 17.06 -4.77
CA HIS A 106 -7.40 16.93 -6.19
C HIS A 106 -7.85 15.50 -6.50
N SER A 107 -8.92 15.37 -7.29
CA SER A 107 -9.53 14.10 -7.67
C SER A 107 -9.87 14.08 -9.14
N PHE A 108 -9.60 12.96 -9.83
CA PHE A 108 -10.14 12.69 -11.15
C PHE A 108 -11.36 11.77 -11.04
N ALA A 109 -12.42 12.03 -11.82
CA ALA A 109 -13.57 11.14 -11.89
C ALA A 109 -13.21 9.82 -12.61
N GLU A 110 -13.95 8.75 -12.32
CA GLU A 110 -13.79 7.42 -12.92
C GLU A 110 -13.60 7.49 -14.45
N ASN A 111 -12.37 7.28 -14.90
CA ASN A 111 -12.11 6.86 -16.27
C ASN A 111 -11.97 5.33 -16.24
N SER A 112 -12.56 4.60 -17.20
CA SER A 112 -12.61 3.14 -17.18
C SER A 112 -11.24 2.43 -17.24
N GLU A 113 -10.16 3.20 -17.37
CA GLU A 113 -8.77 2.74 -17.39
C GLU A 113 -7.99 3.07 -16.10
N TYR A 114 -8.54 3.93 -15.23
CA TYR A 114 -7.87 4.37 -14.01
C TYR A 114 -8.82 4.20 -12.80
N LEU A 115 -8.34 3.52 -11.76
CA LEU A 115 -8.99 3.60 -10.44
C LEU A 115 -9.07 5.08 -10.03
N PRO A 116 -10.13 5.51 -9.30
CA PRO A 116 -10.30 6.91 -8.97
C PRO A 116 -9.08 7.41 -8.16
N TRP A 117 -8.38 8.39 -8.72
CA TRP A 117 -7.17 8.97 -8.13
C TRP A 117 -7.54 10.19 -7.30
N HIS A 118 -7.07 10.21 -6.05
CA HIS A 118 -7.33 11.28 -5.09
C HIS A 118 -6.03 11.61 -4.35
N GLN A 119 -5.64 12.88 -4.30
CA GLN A 119 -4.47 13.29 -3.52
C GLN A 119 -4.68 14.60 -2.78
N TRP A 120 -4.29 14.59 -1.51
CA TRP A 120 -3.96 15.79 -0.77
C TRP A 120 -2.56 16.27 -1.14
N ALA A 121 -2.40 17.58 -1.32
CA ALA A 121 -1.13 18.22 -1.60
C ALA A 121 -1.02 19.60 -0.91
N ARG A 122 0.21 20.04 -0.67
CA ARG A 122 0.51 21.44 -0.37
C ARG A 122 0.81 22.17 -1.68
N ALA A 123 -0.04 23.13 -2.01
CA ALA A 123 0.17 24.06 -3.09
C ALA A 123 0.90 25.30 -2.59
N THR A 124 1.97 25.68 -3.28
CA THR A 124 2.60 26.99 -3.10
C THR A 124 1.64 28.04 -3.65
N ILE A 125 1.41 29.10 -2.87
CA ILE A 125 0.69 30.28 -3.36
C ILE A 125 1.72 31.21 -3.95
N VAL A 126 1.67 31.38 -5.27
CA VAL A 126 2.43 32.42 -5.96
C VAL A 126 1.61 33.71 -5.90
N PRO A 127 2.03 34.72 -5.12
CA PRO A 127 1.29 35.97 -5.00
C PRO A 127 1.38 36.76 -6.31
N GLY A 128 0.33 37.53 -6.61
CA GLY A 128 0.27 38.35 -7.82
C GLY A 128 -1.08 39.06 -7.95
N SER A 129 -1.25 39.79 -9.07
CA SER A 129 -2.55 40.39 -9.42
C SER A 129 -3.65 39.32 -9.58
N ARG A 130 -3.24 38.12 -10.01
CA ARG A 130 -3.97 36.85 -10.03
C ARG A 130 -3.13 35.80 -9.29
N PRO A 131 -3.47 35.44 -8.03
CA PRO A 131 -2.70 34.48 -7.28
C PRO A 131 -2.84 33.08 -7.91
N ARG A 132 -1.77 32.30 -7.83
CA ARG A 132 -1.71 30.95 -8.42
C ARG A 132 -1.37 29.90 -7.37
N LEU A 133 -1.94 28.72 -7.53
CA LEU A 133 -1.61 27.51 -6.78
C LEU A 133 -0.70 26.65 -7.63
N GLU A 134 0.48 26.30 -7.10
CA GLU A 134 1.43 25.43 -7.79
C GLU A 134 1.86 24.27 -6.89
N TRP A 135 1.75 23.03 -7.37
CA TRP A 135 2.30 21.87 -6.66
C TRP A 135 2.81 20.83 -7.64
N LYS A 136 3.62 19.90 -7.12
CA LYS A 136 4.23 18.83 -7.90
C LYS A 136 3.81 17.49 -7.35
N THR A 137 3.71 16.52 -8.24
CA THR A 137 3.54 15.10 -7.92
C THR A 137 4.66 14.31 -8.61
N ASN A 138 4.69 13.00 -8.39
CA ASN A 138 5.71 12.15 -9.02
C ASN A 138 5.52 11.99 -10.54
N TRP A 139 4.42 12.47 -11.11
CA TRP A 139 4.03 12.25 -12.51
C TRP A 139 3.57 13.52 -13.23
N ALA A 140 3.10 14.54 -12.50
CA ALA A 140 2.64 15.81 -13.05
C ALA A 140 3.00 17.02 -12.17
N ASP A 141 3.27 18.16 -12.82
CA ASP A 141 3.30 19.49 -12.20
C ASP A 141 1.95 20.18 -12.44
N PHE A 142 1.31 20.65 -11.37
CA PHE A 142 0.01 21.30 -11.40
C PHE A 142 0.12 22.81 -11.15
N SER A 143 -0.60 23.61 -11.94
CA SER A 143 -0.72 25.06 -11.76
C SER A 143 -2.17 25.50 -11.96
N PHE A 144 -2.73 26.24 -11.00
CA PHE A 144 -4.08 26.79 -11.09
C PHE A 144 -4.06 28.28 -10.84
N GLU A 145 -4.62 29.06 -11.76
CA GLU A 145 -4.73 30.52 -11.66
C GLU A 145 -6.20 30.94 -11.55
N LEU A 146 -6.46 31.90 -10.66
CA LEU A 146 -7.78 32.50 -10.53
C LEU A 146 -8.05 33.54 -11.63
N SER A 147 -9.22 33.45 -12.26
CA SER A 147 -9.73 34.47 -13.18
C SER A 147 -9.94 35.82 -12.49
N GLU A 148 -10.02 36.90 -13.27
CA GLU A 148 -10.23 38.26 -12.74
C GLU A 148 -11.51 38.42 -11.94
N ASP A 149 -12.56 37.68 -12.30
CA ASP A 149 -13.85 37.70 -11.61
C ASP A 149 -13.90 36.76 -10.39
N GLY A 150 -12.84 35.99 -10.15
CA GLY A 150 -12.74 35.06 -9.03
C GLY A 150 -13.63 33.82 -9.14
N ARG A 151 -14.20 33.53 -10.31
CA ARG A 151 -15.21 32.46 -10.50
C ARG A 151 -14.69 31.22 -11.20
N VAL A 152 -13.54 31.32 -11.85
CA VAL A 152 -12.93 30.25 -12.64
C VAL A 152 -11.49 30.04 -12.19
N LEU A 153 -11.12 28.78 -11.94
CA LEU A 153 -9.73 28.36 -11.87
C LEU A 153 -9.31 27.78 -13.21
N SER A 154 -8.37 28.43 -13.88
CA SER A 154 -7.71 27.88 -15.05
C SER A 154 -6.56 26.99 -14.59
N GLY A 155 -6.64 25.69 -14.89
CA GLY A 155 -5.64 24.69 -14.53
C GLY A 155 -4.76 24.28 -15.71
N ALA A 156 -3.48 24.08 -15.45
CA ALA A 156 -2.56 23.39 -16.35
C ALA A 156 -1.87 22.26 -15.58
N SER A 157 -1.79 21.08 -16.18
CA SER A 157 -0.93 20.00 -15.72
C SER A 157 0.11 19.70 -16.80
N LEU A 158 1.35 19.50 -16.36
CA LEU A 158 2.46 19.09 -17.22
C LEU A 158 2.90 17.70 -16.82
N GLU A 159 2.71 16.73 -17.72
CA GLU A 159 3.01 15.32 -17.51
C GLU A 159 4.21 14.86 -18.33
N SER A 160 5.00 13.93 -17.79
CA SER A 160 6.01 13.22 -18.57
C SER A 160 5.37 12.05 -19.32
N SER A 161 5.47 12.04 -20.65
CA SER A 161 5.00 10.93 -21.47
C SER A 161 5.89 9.70 -21.29
N ARG A 162 5.30 8.50 -21.50
CA ARG A 162 6.04 7.22 -21.49
C ARG A 162 7.16 7.16 -22.55
N GLU A 163 7.11 8.02 -23.56
CA GLU A 163 8.09 8.12 -24.65
C GLU A 163 9.17 9.19 -24.41
N GLY A 164 9.21 9.80 -23.22
CA GLY A 164 10.22 10.79 -22.85
C GLY A 164 9.93 12.22 -23.30
N GLY A 165 8.73 12.49 -23.83
CA GLY A 165 8.24 13.84 -24.14
C GLY A 165 7.49 14.47 -22.95
N ARG A 166 7.28 15.79 -22.97
CA ARG A 166 6.39 16.48 -22.02
C ARG A 166 5.05 16.77 -22.70
N ILE A 167 3.95 16.38 -22.08
CA ILE A 167 2.59 16.64 -22.56
C ILE A 167 1.93 17.61 -21.58
N THR A 168 1.30 18.67 -22.09
CA THR A 168 0.54 19.62 -21.28
C THR A 168 -0.94 19.36 -21.45
N HIS A 169 -1.64 19.07 -20.36
CA HIS A 169 -3.09 19.08 -20.32
C HIS A 169 -3.58 20.39 -19.70
N THR A 170 -4.71 20.90 -20.19
CA THR A 170 -5.32 22.13 -19.69
C THR A 170 -6.74 21.85 -19.23
N ALA A 171 -7.15 22.51 -18.15
CA ALA A 171 -8.51 22.45 -17.63
C ALA A 171 -9.03 23.86 -17.37
N SER A 172 -10.33 24.02 -17.55
CA SER A 172 -11.06 25.15 -16.98
C SER A 172 -12.00 24.60 -15.93
N MET A 173 -11.83 25.06 -14.69
CA MET A 173 -12.62 24.63 -13.55
C MET A 173 -13.51 25.77 -13.07
N THR A 174 -14.79 25.49 -12.92
CA THR A 174 -15.77 26.43 -12.36
C THR A 174 -15.96 26.15 -10.89
N ALA A 175 -16.21 27.20 -10.10
CA ALA A 175 -16.59 27.03 -8.70
C ALA A 175 -17.83 26.12 -8.61
N ARG A 176 -17.71 25.02 -7.86
CA ARG A 176 -18.85 24.17 -7.55
C ARG A 176 -19.66 24.88 -6.46
N ASN A 177 -20.97 25.00 -6.64
CA ASN A 177 -21.89 25.40 -5.56
C ASN A 177 -21.97 24.27 -4.52
N ILE A 178 -20.90 24.08 -3.77
CA ILE A 178 -21.03 23.58 -2.41
C ILE A 178 -21.59 24.79 -1.66
N GLU A 179 -22.79 24.66 -1.08
CA GLU A 179 -23.32 25.70 -0.19
C GLU A 179 -22.16 26.19 0.68
N ARG A 180 -21.95 27.50 0.76
CA ARG A 180 -21.04 28.08 1.77
C ARG A 180 -21.52 27.53 3.10
N VAL A 181 -20.90 26.44 3.55
CA VAL A 181 -21.32 25.77 4.77
C VAL A 181 -21.11 26.82 5.84
N GLY A 182 -22.23 27.22 6.45
CA GLY A 182 -22.27 28.18 7.53
C GLY A 182 -21.23 27.83 8.59
N TYR A 183 -20.71 28.88 9.21
CA TYR A 183 -19.56 28.95 10.11
C TYR A 183 -19.55 28.04 11.36
N ASP A 184 -20.41 27.03 11.48
CA ASP A 184 -20.65 26.34 12.76
C ASP A 184 -20.13 24.90 12.84
N ARG A 185 -19.40 24.39 11.83
CA ARG A 185 -18.88 22.99 11.83
C ARG A 185 -17.46 22.78 11.27
N LEU A 186 -16.62 23.81 11.24
CA LEU A 186 -15.17 23.57 11.17
C LEU A 186 -14.77 22.91 12.50
N ARG A 187 -14.63 21.57 12.52
CA ARG A 187 -13.78 21.01 13.58
C ARG A 187 -12.39 21.59 13.31
N PRO A 188 -11.80 22.35 14.24
CA PRO A 188 -10.38 22.69 14.14
C PRO A 188 -9.57 21.41 13.89
N PRO A 189 -8.34 21.50 13.34
CA PRO A 189 -7.45 20.36 13.30
C PRO A 189 -7.52 19.66 14.65
N LEU A 190 -7.74 18.34 14.65
CA LEU A 190 -7.96 17.60 15.88
C LEU A 190 -6.87 18.01 16.87
N VAL A 191 -7.28 18.47 18.04
CA VAL A 191 -6.36 18.73 19.13
C VAL A 191 -6.78 17.80 20.23
N CYS A 192 -5.88 16.91 20.63
CA CYS A 192 -6.19 16.00 21.71
C CYS A 192 -6.47 16.81 23.00
N PRO A 193 -7.56 16.51 23.73
CA PRO A 193 -7.98 17.24 24.93
C PRO A 193 -6.86 17.67 25.91
N GLU A 194 -5.93 16.80 26.28
CA GLU A 194 -4.85 17.16 27.22
C GLU A 194 -3.83 18.08 26.57
N LEU A 195 -3.36 17.74 25.37
CA LEU A 195 -2.47 18.62 24.62
C LEU A 195 -3.11 20.00 24.38
N GLY A 196 -4.39 20.07 24.06
CA GLY A 196 -5.10 21.32 23.83
C GLY A 196 -5.14 22.21 25.07
N ARG A 197 -5.31 21.64 26.26
CA ARG A 197 -5.20 22.37 27.53
C ARG A 197 -3.79 22.94 27.73
N GLU A 198 -2.75 22.15 27.43
CA GLU A 198 -1.36 22.61 27.53
C GLU A 198 -1.05 23.74 26.53
N ILE A 199 -1.47 23.59 25.27
CA ILE A 199 -1.31 24.62 24.24
C ILE A 199 -1.99 25.92 24.67
N HIS A 200 -3.22 25.85 25.19
CA HIS A 200 -3.94 27.02 25.68
C HIS A 200 -3.21 27.72 26.84
N LEU A 201 -2.64 26.96 27.78
CA LEU A 201 -1.83 27.51 28.87
C LEU A 201 -0.54 28.16 28.38
N VAL A 202 0.10 27.60 27.36
CA VAL A 202 1.27 28.19 26.70
C VAL A 202 0.87 29.51 26.01
N GLN A 203 -0.21 29.52 25.25
CA GLN A 203 -0.66 30.70 24.50
C GLN A 203 -1.16 31.84 25.40
N LYS A 204 -1.76 31.52 26.55
CA LYS A 204 -2.19 32.52 27.54
C LYS A 204 -1.06 33.15 28.33
N GLU A 205 0.16 32.61 28.29
CA GLU A 205 1.29 33.13 29.04
C GLU A 205 1.92 34.34 28.33
N PRO A 206 1.74 35.58 28.85
CA PRO A 206 2.25 36.78 28.20
C PRO A 206 3.77 36.90 28.28
N ASN A 207 4.42 36.25 29.25
CA ASN A 207 5.87 36.31 29.41
C ASN A 207 6.56 35.23 28.56
N ALA A 208 7.40 35.65 27.62
CA ALA A 208 8.09 34.74 26.69
C ALA A 208 8.96 33.69 27.39
N ALA A 209 9.63 34.03 28.50
CA ALA A 209 10.47 33.09 29.24
C ALA A 209 9.63 32.03 29.95
N LYS A 210 8.50 32.43 30.56
CA LYS A 210 7.55 31.48 31.17
C LYS A 210 6.88 30.60 30.11
N ARG A 211 6.56 31.16 28.94
CA ARG A 211 6.01 30.41 27.80
C ARG A 211 6.97 29.32 27.36
N ARG A 212 8.25 29.66 27.19
CA ARG A 212 9.32 28.70 26.87
C ARG A 212 9.46 27.61 27.94
N ALA A 213 9.46 27.97 29.21
CA ALA A 213 9.54 27.01 30.32
C ALA A 213 8.35 26.03 30.34
N ARG A 214 7.15 26.47 29.95
CA ARG A 214 5.98 25.57 29.80
C ARG A 214 6.17 24.57 28.65
N VAL A 215 6.67 25.03 27.50
CA VAL A 215 7.01 24.15 26.38
C VAL A 215 8.10 23.14 26.78
N ASP A 216 9.13 23.59 27.52
CA ASP A 216 10.18 22.72 28.06
C ASP A 216 9.57 21.61 28.94
N ALA A 217 8.68 21.97 29.87
CA ALA A 217 8.04 21.02 30.76
C ALA A 217 7.16 20.00 30.02
N LEU A 218 6.43 20.43 28.98
CA LEU A 218 5.63 19.53 28.13
C LEU A 218 6.52 18.52 27.38
N VAL A 219 7.62 18.98 26.79
CA VAL A 219 8.56 18.12 26.06
C VAL A 219 9.28 17.14 26.99
N GLU A 220 9.65 17.57 28.20
CA GLU A 220 10.24 16.67 29.19
C GLU A 220 9.23 15.61 29.70
N ARG A 221 7.94 15.95 29.81
CA ARG A 221 6.88 14.97 30.07
C ARG A 221 6.76 13.96 28.95
N LEU A 222 6.76 14.41 27.69
CA LEU A 222 6.73 13.53 26.50
C LEU A 222 7.90 12.55 26.52
N LYS A 223 9.13 13.01 26.75
CA LYS A 223 10.32 12.14 26.79
C LYS A 223 10.23 11.08 27.89
N LYS A 224 9.61 11.40 29.03
CA LYS A 224 9.45 10.46 30.15
C LYS A 224 8.28 9.49 29.98
N GLY A 225 7.16 9.97 29.45
CA GLY A 225 5.94 9.18 29.22
C GLY A 225 6.00 8.31 27.97
N GLY A 226 6.91 8.62 27.05
CA GLY A 226 7.03 8.00 25.74
C GLY A 226 6.26 8.77 24.68
N ALA A 227 6.88 8.93 23.51
CA ALA A 227 6.23 9.51 22.33
C ALA A 227 5.62 8.41 21.42
N PRO A 228 4.54 8.72 20.67
CA PRO A 228 3.73 9.95 20.77
C PRO A 228 2.92 10.03 22.07
N LEU A 229 2.36 11.20 22.41
CA LEU A 229 1.40 11.30 23.53
C LEU A 229 0.12 10.59 23.13
N VAL A 230 -0.42 9.78 24.03
CA VAL A 230 -1.69 9.09 23.81
C VAL A 230 -2.63 9.36 24.97
N GLU A 231 -3.85 9.77 24.65
CA GLU A 231 -4.89 10.13 25.61
C GLU A 231 -6.26 9.60 25.14
N SER A 232 -7.25 9.63 26.03
CA SER A 232 -8.61 9.24 25.67
C SER A 232 -9.18 10.20 24.64
N SER A 233 -9.74 9.68 23.54
CA SER A 233 -10.51 10.49 22.59
C SER A 233 -11.95 10.76 23.08
N GLY A 234 -12.38 10.11 24.16
CA GLY A 234 -13.79 10.06 24.57
C GLY A 234 -14.66 9.13 23.72
N GLN A 235 -14.11 8.49 22.68
CA GLN A 235 -14.78 7.49 21.86
C GLN A 235 -14.41 6.07 22.31
N VAL A 236 -15.34 5.13 22.14
CA VAL A 236 -15.12 3.72 22.50
C VAL A 236 -14.09 3.11 21.56
N ASN A 237 -13.10 2.40 22.12
CA ASN A 237 -12.02 1.73 21.40
C ASN A 237 -11.16 2.65 20.51
N GLN A 238 -11.13 3.94 20.80
CA GLN A 238 -10.29 4.92 20.12
C GLN A 238 -9.43 5.69 21.14
N VAL A 239 -8.29 6.18 20.67
CA VAL A 239 -7.39 7.05 21.41
C VAL A 239 -7.03 8.25 20.55
N CYS A 240 -6.89 9.40 21.19
CA CYS A 240 -6.31 10.58 20.53
C CYS A 240 -4.80 10.55 20.76
N THR A 241 -4.05 10.69 19.67
CA THR A 241 -2.60 10.58 19.66
C THR A 241 -1.99 11.86 19.14
N SER A 242 -1.07 12.47 19.89
CA SER A 242 -0.35 13.67 19.48
C SER A 242 1.11 13.38 19.16
N PHE A 243 1.49 13.66 17.92
CA PHE A 243 2.86 13.66 17.45
C PHE A 243 3.42 15.08 17.58
N LEU A 244 4.58 15.20 18.22
CA LEU A 244 5.18 16.48 18.53
C LEU A 244 6.55 16.61 17.88
N TYR A 245 6.85 17.81 17.40
CA TYR A 245 8.18 18.19 16.95
C TYR A 245 8.59 19.48 17.64
N ARG A 246 9.85 19.57 18.05
CA ARG A 246 10.42 20.82 18.57
C ARG A 246 11.66 21.18 17.80
N GLY A 247 11.70 22.37 17.24
CA GLY A 247 12.88 22.88 16.57
C GLY A 247 12.59 24.00 15.57
N GLY A 248 13.61 24.30 14.77
CA GLY A 248 13.47 25.16 13.60
C GLY A 248 12.77 24.45 12.44
N GLY A 249 12.44 25.24 11.42
CA GLY A 249 11.83 24.79 10.18
C GLY A 249 10.58 25.58 9.84
N SER A 250 10.29 25.67 8.55
CA SER A 250 9.12 26.35 8.00
C SER A 250 8.00 25.38 7.66
N ASP A 251 8.38 24.16 7.27
CA ASP A 251 7.47 23.13 6.81
C ASP A 251 7.69 21.83 7.57
N ILE A 252 6.78 21.54 8.50
CA ILE A 252 6.86 20.33 9.33
C ILE A 252 5.67 19.45 9.00
N ALA A 253 5.93 18.23 8.54
CA ALA A 253 4.92 17.24 8.21
C ALA A 253 5.17 15.91 8.92
N ILE A 254 4.20 15.02 8.80
CA ILE A 254 4.29 13.63 9.23
C ILE A 254 3.97 12.74 8.03
N ALA A 255 4.79 11.72 7.82
CA ALA A 255 4.59 10.71 6.78
C ALA A 255 4.61 9.34 7.45
N GLY A 256 3.61 8.51 7.21
CA GLY A 256 3.53 7.19 7.82
C GLY A 256 2.36 6.36 7.34
N HIS A 257 2.10 5.25 8.02
CA HIS A 257 0.98 4.36 7.69
C HIS A 257 -0.35 5.11 7.57
N MET A 258 -0.64 6.01 8.50
CA MET A 258 -1.90 6.76 8.58
C MET A 258 -2.23 7.59 7.34
N ASN A 259 -1.25 7.87 6.48
CA ASN A 259 -1.41 8.77 5.33
C ASN A 259 -0.73 8.30 4.05
N GLY A 260 -0.50 6.98 3.94
CA GLY A 260 0.12 6.39 2.76
C GLY A 260 1.56 6.86 2.52
N TRP A 261 2.29 7.22 3.59
CA TRP A 261 3.65 7.77 3.54
C TRP A 261 3.78 9.09 2.75
N SER A 262 2.70 9.85 2.61
CA SER A 262 2.76 11.15 1.96
C SER A 262 3.44 12.19 2.86
N GLU A 263 4.53 12.76 2.38
CA GLU A 263 5.23 13.88 3.03
C GLU A 263 4.50 15.21 2.85
N GLN A 264 3.44 15.23 2.04
CA GLN A 264 2.75 16.45 1.60
C GLN A 264 1.26 16.49 1.97
N ARG A 265 0.80 15.52 2.76
CA ARG A 265 -0.60 15.40 3.17
C ARG A 265 -0.85 16.03 4.54
N ASP A 266 -0.06 15.65 5.53
CA ASP A 266 -0.33 15.98 6.92
C ASP A 266 0.78 16.84 7.53
N PHE A 267 0.48 18.12 7.72
CA PHE A 267 1.41 19.09 8.31
C PHE A 267 1.10 19.33 9.78
N LEU A 268 2.16 19.42 10.60
CA LEU A 268 2.06 19.79 12.00
C LEU A 268 1.76 21.29 12.13
N SER A 269 0.85 21.62 13.03
CA SER A 269 0.51 22.99 13.42
C SER A 269 1.54 23.53 14.40
N ARG A 270 2.03 24.75 14.17
CA ARG A 270 2.91 25.45 15.11
C ARG A 270 2.10 26.03 16.27
N VAL A 271 2.58 25.85 17.50
CA VAL A 271 2.08 26.59 18.67
C VAL A 271 2.62 28.02 18.60
N ALA A 272 1.72 29.00 18.53
CA ALA A 272 2.05 30.41 18.30
C ALA A 272 3.17 30.94 19.21
N ASP A 273 4.11 31.67 18.60
CA ASP A 273 5.33 32.23 19.20
C ASP A 273 6.24 31.20 19.92
N THR A 274 6.22 29.95 19.47
CA THR A 274 7.12 28.90 19.98
C THR A 274 7.76 28.10 18.85
N ASP A 275 8.72 27.26 19.24
CA ASP A 275 9.39 26.25 18.41
C ASP A 275 8.70 24.87 18.47
N LEU A 276 7.51 24.78 19.07
CA LEU A 276 6.75 23.55 19.20
C LEU A 276 5.72 23.41 18.07
N PHE A 277 5.67 22.23 17.49
CA PHE A 277 4.72 21.82 16.46
C PHE A 277 4.00 20.54 16.89
N TYR A 278 2.75 20.38 16.46
CA TYR A 278 1.94 19.22 16.79
C TYR A 278 1.06 18.76 15.63
N PHE A 279 0.80 17.47 15.57
CA PHE A 279 -0.24 16.86 14.75
C PHE A 279 -0.98 15.86 15.63
N CYS A 280 -2.32 15.87 15.58
CA CYS A 280 -3.10 14.84 16.28
C CYS A 280 -3.87 13.98 15.29
N GLY A 281 -3.94 12.69 15.61
CA GLY A 281 -4.82 11.73 14.96
C GLY A 281 -5.64 10.97 15.99
N GLU A 282 -6.78 10.45 15.56
CA GLU A 282 -7.58 9.50 16.34
C GLU A 282 -7.39 8.11 15.74
N TYR A 283 -7.04 7.14 16.58
CA TYR A 283 -6.72 5.78 16.14
C TYR A 283 -7.35 4.73 17.05
N PRO A 284 -7.70 3.55 16.53
CA PRO A 284 -8.09 2.42 17.35
C PRO A 284 -7.07 2.13 18.46
N VAL A 285 -7.57 1.71 19.64
CA VAL A 285 -6.73 1.44 20.82
C VAL A 285 -5.65 0.39 20.58
N ASP A 286 -5.86 -0.53 19.64
CA ASP A 286 -4.92 -1.59 19.26
C ASP A 286 -4.13 -1.25 17.99
N SER A 287 -4.07 0.03 17.60
CA SER A 287 -3.30 0.46 16.44
C SER A 287 -1.78 0.38 16.65
N ARG A 288 -1.10 0.08 15.55
CA ARG A 288 0.35 0.28 15.42
C ARG A 288 0.65 1.07 14.14
N ILE A 289 1.51 2.07 14.26
CA ILE A 289 1.80 3.03 13.19
C ILE A 289 3.31 3.21 13.06
N GLU A 290 3.84 2.97 11.87
CA GLU A 290 5.18 3.43 11.50
C GLU A 290 5.09 4.81 10.86
N TYR A 291 6.01 5.70 11.22
CA TYR A 291 6.03 7.07 10.73
C TYR A 291 7.42 7.69 10.75
N LYS A 292 7.52 8.85 10.12
CA LYS A 292 8.61 9.82 10.19
C LYS A 292 8.05 11.22 10.29
N LEU A 293 8.80 12.10 10.94
CA LEU A 293 8.59 13.53 10.80
C LEU A 293 9.32 13.99 9.55
N VAL A 294 8.79 14.98 8.85
CA VAL A 294 9.43 15.58 7.67
C VAL A 294 9.68 17.05 8.00
N VAL A 295 10.94 17.45 8.04
CA VAL A 295 11.35 18.82 8.39
C VAL A 295 11.95 19.45 7.14
N ASP A 296 11.26 20.44 6.58
CA ASP A 296 11.60 21.13 5.33
C ASP A 296 11.94 20.14 4.20
N GLY A 297 11.06 19.15 3.99
CA GLY A 297 11.21 18.11 2.98
C GLY A 297 12.22 17.00 3.32
N LYS A 298 12.79 16.99 4.53
CA LYS A 298 13.72 15.95 4.98
C LYS A 298 13.07 15.02 6.01
N PRO A 299 12.86 13.72 5.69
CA PRO A 299 12.38 12.75 6.66
C PRO A 299 13.40 12.46 7.76
N ILE A 300 12.95 12.51 9.00
CA ILE A 300 13.71 12.19 10.21
C ILE A 300 12.91 11.24 11.11
N HIS A 301 13.60 10.48 11.96
CA HIS A 301 12.94 9.83 13.08
C HIS A 301 12.41 10.88 14.06
N ASP A 302 11.30 10.55 14.72
CA ASP A 302 10.80 11.34 15.84
C ASP A 302 11.87 11.38 16.95
N PRO A 303 12.46 12.55 17.25
CA PRO A 303 13.53 12.68 18.24
C PRO A 303 13.10 12.31 19.67
N PHE A 304 11.79 12.23 19.93
CA PHE A 304 11.23 11.91 21.23
C PHE A 304 10.78 10.45 21.34
N ASN A 305 10.74 9.70 20.23
CA ASN A 305 10.32 8.31 20.22
C ASN A 305 11.52 7.37 20.09
N PRO A 306 11.89 6.64 21.16
CA PRO A 306 13.00 5.68 21.10
C PRO A 306 12.64 4.39 20.35
N ARG A 307 11.35 4.15 20.04
CA ARG A 307 10.91 2.94 19.35
C ARG A 307 11.15 3.09 17.85
N ILE A 308 11.92 2.14 17.32
CA ILE A 308 12.32 2.11 15.92
C ILE A 308 11.96 0.76 15.33
N GLN A 309 11.23 0.76 14.22
CA GLN A 309 11.00 -0.42 13.40
C GLN A 309 11.96 -0.43 12.21
N LEU A 310 12.67 -1.55 12.04
CA LEU A 310 13.50 -1.78 10.85
C LEU A 310 12.63 -2.14 9.63
N PHE A 311 12.96 -1.55 8.49
CA PHE A 311 12.29 -1.80 7.21
C PHE A 311 13.32 -1.81 6.07
N GLY A 312 13.59 -2.98 5.48
CA GLY A 312 14.52 -3.10 4.36
C GLY A 312 15.93 -2.57 4.71
N LYS A 313 16.39 -1.54 3.98
CA LYS A 313 17.68 -0.88 4.24
C LYS A 313 17.59 0.30 5.24
N GLY A 314 16.40 0.63 5.74
CA GLY A 314 16.18 1.78 6.62
C GLY A 314 15.36 1.41 7.86
N SER A 315 14.84 2.44 8.52
CA SER A 315 13.99 2.29 9.69
C SER A 315 13.05 3.49 9.87
N ASN A 316 11.99 3.28 10.65
CA ASN A 316 10.93 4.24 10.94
C ASN A 316 10.71 4.35 12.45
N SER A 317 10.19 5.49 12.90
CA SER A 317 9.65 5.60 14.26
C SER A 317 8.38 4.77 14.38
N GLU A 318 8.13 4.19 15.55
CA GLU A 318 7.03 3.27 15.79
C GLU A 318 6.14 3.78 16.93
N ALA A 319 4.87 4.05 16.63
CA ALA A 319 3.85 4.38 17.61
C ALA A 319 2.98 3.14 17.87
N LEU A 320 2.93 2.72 19.14
CA LEU A 320 2.08 1.63 19.61
C LEU A 320 0.98 2.22 20.46
N MET A 321 -0.27 2.02 20.07
CA MET A 321 -1.40 2.43 20.90
C MET A 321 -1.53 1.51 22.13
N PRO A 322 -2.13 1.98 23.25
CA PRO A 322 -2.10 1.27 24.53
C PRO A 322 -2.65 -0.16 24.52
N GLY A 323 -3.54 -0.49 23.60
CA GLY A 323 -4.12 -1.81 23.41
C GLY A 323 -3.36 -2.70 22.43
N TYR A 324 -2.29 -2.22 21.78
CA TYR A 324 -1.48 -3.05 20.89
C TYR A 324 -0.66 -4.05 21.71
N VAL A 325 -0.78 -5.34 21.37
CA VAL A 325 -0.04 -6.41 22.02
C VAL A 325 0.92 -7.05 21.03
N SER A 326 2.22 -6.85 21.27
CA SER A 326 3.27 -7.55 20.52
C SER A 326 3.22 -9.06 20.80
N PRO A 327 3.14 -9.93 19.79
CA PRO A 327 3.12 -11.37 20.00
C PRO A 327 4.45 -11.87 20.57
N LYS A 328 4.39 -12.69 21.63
CA LYS A 328 5.58 -13.23 22.30
C LYS A 328 6.45 -14.13 21.39
N GLU A 329 5.84 -14.73 20.37
CA GLU A 329 6.47 -15.75 19.52
C GLU A 329 7.52 -15.17 18.57
N ILE A 330 7.51 -13.85 18.38
CA ILE A 330 8.53 -13.15 17.57
C ILE A 330 9.85 -12.98 18.33
N GLU A 331 9.87 -13.23 19.65
CA GLU A 331 11.04 -13.13 20.50
C GLU A 331 11.65 -14.51 20.75
N PRO A 332 13.00 -14.64 20.78
CA PRO A 332 13.65 -15.90 21.11
C PRO A 332 13.26 -16.41 22.51
N ASN A 333 12.85 -17.67 22.61
CA ASN A 333 12.63 -18.34 23.88
C ASN A 333 13.80 -19.31 24.16
N PRO A 334 14.62 -19.07 25.21
CA PRO A 334 15.77 -19.94 25.55
C PRO A 334 15.39 -21.40 25.85
N GLY A 335 14.16 -21.67 26.27
CA GLY A 335 13.67 -23.02 26.57
C GLY A 335 13.22 -23.82 25.34
N THR A 336 13.18 -23.20 24.15
CA THR A 336 12.70 -23.82 22.92
C THR A 336 13.85 -24.50 22.17
N ALA A 337 13.65 -25.76 21.80
CA ALA A 337 14.58 -26.47 20.91
C ALA A 337 14.57 -25.82 19.52
N ARG A 338 15.76 -25.47 19.02
CA ARG A 338 15.92 -24.75 17.76
C ARG A 338 16.07 -25.69 16.57
N GLY A 339 15.41 -25.36 15.46
CA GLY A 339 15.68 -25.94 14.16
C GLY A 339 17.01 -25.49 13.57
N THR A 340 17.32 -26.01 12.38
CA THR A 340 18.53 -25.67 11.63
C THR A 340 18.16 -25.06 10.29
N VAL A 341 18.96 -24.10 9.82
CA VAL A 341 18.81 -23.53 8.47
C VAL A 341 20.00 -23.97 7.63
N GLU A 342 19.73 -24.60 6.48
CA GLU A 342 20.74 -24.95 5.48
C GLU A 342 20.47 -24.26 4.14
N GLU A 343 21.51 -24.09 3.32
CA GLU A 343 21.37 -23.54 1.97
C GLU A 343 21.09 -24.66 0.96
N LEU A 344 20.19 -24.38 0.02
CA LEU A 344 19.85 -25.26 -1.09
C LEU A 344 20.04 -24.52 -2.42
N ALA A 345 21.08 -24.88 -3.16
CA ALA A 345 21.26 -24.39 -4.52
C ALA A 345 20.19 -25.01 -5.45
N ILE A 346 19.36 -24.16 -6.05
CA ILE A 346 18.34 -24.58 -7.01
C ILE A 346 18.89 -24.32 -8.41
N GLY A 347 19.33 -25.38 -9.08
CA GLY A 347 19.50 -25.36 -10.53
C GLY A 347 18.15 -25.15 -11.18
N SER A 348 18.09 -24.21 -12.13
CA SER A 348 16.86 -23.92 -12.85
C SER A 348 16.92 -24.55 -14.23
N SER A 349 15.80 -25.10 -14.66
CA SER A 349 15.60 -25.53 -16.03
C SER A 349 15.29 -24.36 -16.99
N GLN A 350 15.11 -23.17 -16.42
CA GLN A 350 15.06 -21.86 -17.06
C GLN A 350 16.31 -21.10 -16.58
N ASP A 351 17.46 -21.23 -17.25
CA ASP A 351 18.81 -20.90 -16.75
C ASP A 351 18.93 -19.57 -15.97
N ALA A 352 18.14 -18.55 -16.31
CA ALA A 352 18.12 -17.24 -15.65
C ALA A 352 17.46 -17.21 -14.24
N MET A 353 16.78 -18.27 -13.81
CA MET A 353 16.02 -18.32 -12.55
C MET A 353 16.74 -19.05 -11.41
N GLY A 354 17.89 -19.68 -11.66
CA GLY A 354 18.63 -20.44 -10.64
C GLY A 354 19.02 -19.54 -9.46
N ARG A 355 18.78 -20.02 -8.23
CA ARG A 355 19.04 -19.26 -7.00
C ARG A 355 19.21 -20.18 -5.78
N THR A 356 19.81 -19.66 -4.72
CA THR A 356 20.00 -20.41 -3.46
C THR A 356 18.86 -20.10 -2.50
N ALA A 357 18.09 -21.11 -2.11
CA ALA A 357 17.07 -21.00 -1.07
C ALA A 357 17.67 -21.29 0.32
N SER A 358 17.04 -20.75 1.36
CA SER A 358 17.30 -21.17 2.74
C SER A 358 16.23 -22.17 3.16
N VAL A 359 16.62 -23.33 3.70
CA VAL A 359 15.72 -24.38 4.14
C VAL A 359 15.83 -24.54 5.65
N TYR A 360 14.75 -24.20 6.34
CA TYR A 360 14.59 -24.47 7.77
C TYR A 360 14.09 -25.91 7.96
N LEU A 361 14.78 -26.64 8.84
CA LEU A 361 14.45 -27.98 9.28
C LEU A 361 14.10 -27.93 10.77
N PRO A 362 12.99 -28.55 11.19
CA PRO A 362 12.54 -28.47 12.58
C PRO A 362 13.51 -29.20 13.51
N ALA A 363 13.53 -28.80 14.79
CA ALA A 363 14.33 -29.47 15.81
C ALA A 363 14.09 -31.00 15.80
N GLY A 364 15.17 -31.78 15.83
CA GLY A 364 15.11 -33.24 15.78
C GLY A 364 15.01 -33.85 14.38
N TYR A 365 14.94 -33.05 13.30
CA TYR A 365 14.82 -33.56 11.93
C TYR A 365 15.87 -34.63 11.59
N ALA A 366 17.15 -34.40 11.91
CA ALA A 366 18.26 -35.31 11.58
C ALA A 366 18.12 -36.71 12.20
N ASN A 367 17.46 -36.83 13.35
CA ASN A 367 17.33 -38.07 14.12
C ASN A 367 15.96 -38.76 13.91
N SER A 368 15.12 -38.23 13.02
CA SER A 368 13.76 -38.71 12.78
C SER A 368 13.59 -39.22 11.34
N LYS A 369 12.77 -40.27 11.20
CA LYS A 369 12.33 -40.83 9.90
C LYS A 369 11.00 -40.24 9.42
N GLU A 370 10.39 -39.34 10.19
CA GLU A 370 9.11 -38.72 9.83
C GLU A 370 9.21 -37.90 8.55
N ARG A 371 8.06 -37.77 7.87
CA ARG A 371 7.87 -36.88 6.73
C ARG A 371 7.05 -35.67 7.17
N TYR A 372 7.47 -34.49 6.73
CA TYR A 372 6.99 -33.21 7.24
C TYR A 372 6.15 -32.46 6.19
N PRO A 373 5.13 -31.69 6.61
CA PRO A 373 4.55 -30.64 5.79
C PRO A 373 5.61 -29.62 5.35
N VAL A 374 5.35 -28.91 4.27
CA VAL A 374 6.27 -27.91 3.72
C VAL A 374 5.58 -26.57 3.53
N LEU A 375 6.20 -25.52 4.08
CA LEU A 375 5.82 -24.14 3.87
C LEU A 375 6.86 -23.47 2.95
N TYR A 376 6.44 -23.05 1.76
CA TYR A 376 7.27 -22.26 0.86
C TYR A 376 6.98 -20.78 1.08
N LEU A 377 8.00 -19.96 1.33
CA LEU A 377 7.86 -18.52 1.50
C LEU A 377 8.70 -17.77 0.47
N ASN A 378 8.06 -16.81 -0.19
CA ASN A 378 8.74 -15.79 -0.98
C ASN A 378 9.51 -14.81 -0.08
N ASP A 379 10.40 -14.01 -0.67
CA ASP A 379 11.15 -12.96 0.03
C ASP A 379 12.06 -13.43 1.17
N ALA A 380 12.88 -14.47 0.92
CA ALA A 380 13.74 -15.11 1.92
C ALA A 380 14.52 -14.16 2.84
N TYR A 381 15.20 -13.16 2.28
CA TYR A 381 15.97 -12.20 3.08
C TYR A 381 15.11 -11.47 4.11
N GLY A 382 13.94 -11.00 3.68
CA GLY A 382 13.03 -10.28 4.56
C GLY A 382 12.38 -11.21 5.58
N ALA A 383 11.95 -12.39 5.16
CA ALA A 383 11.33 -13.38 6.04
C ALA A 383 12.27 -13.85 7.17
N LEU A 384 13.56 -14.05 6.86
CA LEU A 384 14.58 -14.38 7.85
C LEU A 384 14.90 -13.20 8.76
N LYS A 385 15.23 -12.04 8.18
CA LYS A 385 15.78 -10.91 8.92
C LYS A 385 14.74 -10.09 9.68
N PHE A 386 13.62 -9.77 9.04
CA PHE A 386 12.59 -8.88 9.59
C PHE A 386 11.34 -9.65 10.01
N GLY A 387 11.01 -10.71 9.28
CA GLY A 387 9.91 -11.62 9.59
C GLY A 387 10.17 -12.53 10.79
N ARG A 388 11.45 -12.77 11.14
CA ARG A 388 11.88 -13.66 12.22
C ARG A 388 11.25 -15.05 12.15
N ILE A 389 10.99 -15.54 10.94
CA ILE A 389 10.14 -16.73 10.76
C ILE A 389 10.71 -17.98 11.43
N THR A 390 12.03 -18.15 11.49
CA THR A 390 12.65 -19.31 12.17
C THR A 390 12.39 -19.30 13.67
N THR A 391 12.49 -18.13 14.32
CA THR A 391 12.15 -17.96 15.75
C THR A 391 10.67 -18.26 16.00
N ILE A 392 9.79 -17.77 15.13
CA ILE A 392 8.35 -18.02 15.23
C ILE A 392 8.07 -19.52 15.06
N LEU A 393 8.67 -20.19 14.08
CA LEU A 393 8.51 -21.62 13.85
C LEU A 393 9.03 -22.44 15.04
N ASP A 394 10.24 -22.14 15.54
CA ASP A 394 10.82 -22.78 16.73
C ASP A 394 9.83 -22.70 17.89
N ASN A 395 9.36 -21.49 18.22
CA ASN A 395 8.47 -21.25 19.34
C ASN A 395 7.12 -21.98 19.19
N LEU A 396 6.48 -21.89 18.02
CA LEU A 396 5.19 -22.52 17.78
C LEU A 396 5.28 -24.06 17.77
N ILE A 397 6.39 -24.62 17.25
CA ILE A 397 6.64 -26.07 17.27
C ILE A 397 6.94 -26.54 18.70
N GLY A 398 7.80 -25.82 19.43
CA GLY A 398 8.16 -26.12 20.82
C GLY A 398 6.96 -26.06 21.77
N GLU A 399 6.07 -25.09 21.59
CA GLU A 399 4.80 -24.97 22.31
C GLU A 399 3.71 -25.94 21.80
N LYS A 400 4.01 -26.75 20.77
CA LYS A 400 3.07 -27.71 20.14
C LYS A 400 1.81 -27.06 19.55
N VAL A 401 1.87 -25.76 19.22
CA VAL A 401 0.79 -25.02 18.57
C VAL A 401 0.60 -25.48 17.13
N ILE A 402 1.71 -25.80 16.45
CA ILE A 402 1.73 -26.40 15.11
C ILE A 402 2.62 -27.66 15.12
N PRO A 403 2.40 -28.65 14.23
CA PRO A 403 3.32 -29.76 14.07
C PRO A 403 4.67 -29.27 13.50
N PRO A 404 5.76 -30.04 13.71
CA PRO A 404 7.02 -29.83 12.99
C PRO A 404 6.79 -29.75 11.47
N LEU A 405 7.40 -28.77 10.81
CA LEU A 405 7.33 -28.58 9.36
C LEU A 405 8.67 -28.13 8.81
N ILE A 406 8.89 -28.34 7.51
CA ILE A 406 10.01 -27.78 6.76
C ILE A 406 9.58 -26.43 6.19
N ALA A 407 10.42 -25.39 6.28
CA ALA A 407 10.15 -24.12 5.60
C ALA A 407 11.23 -23.84 4.54
N VAL A 408 10.81 -23.58 3.31
CA VAL A 408 11.69 -23.26 2.18
C VAL A 408 11.52 -21.78 1.86
N LEU A 409 12.54 -20.99 2.14
CA LEU A 409 12.56 -19.56 1.91
C LEU A 409 13.28 -19.28 0.58
N LEU A 410 12.52 -18.85 -0.42
CA LEU A 410 13.01 -18.57 -1.76
C LEU A 410 13.29 -17.06 -1.91
N PRO A 411 14.50 -16.64 -2.30
CA PRO A 411 14.75 -15.24 -2.62
C PRO A 411 14.05 -14.85 -3.93
N SER A 412 13.63 -13.59 -4.01
CA SER A 412 13.23 -13.01 -5.30
C SER A 412 14.43 -12.92 -6.23
N GLY A 413 14.18 -12.88 -7.54
CA GLY A 413 15.20 -12.54 -8.52
C GLY A 413 15.45 -11.05 -8.57
N LYS A 414 16.18 -10.62 -9.61
CA LYS A 414 16.53 -9.20 -9.80
C LYS A 414 15.29 -8.34 -10.03
N ASP A 415 14.33 -8.83 -10.82
CA ASP A 415 13.05 -8.19 -11.06
C ASP A 415 11.96 -8.82 -10.18
N ARG A 416 11.95 -8.45 -8.89
CA ARG A 416 10.96 -8.98 -7.94
C ARG A 416 9.52 -8.71 -8.37
N ILE A 417 9.22 -7.51 -8.88
CA ILE A 417 7.84 -7.13 -9.22
C ILE A 417 7.38 -7.86 -10.48
N GLY A 418 8.23 -7.96 -11.50
CA GLY A 418 7.93 -8.72 -12.71
C GLY A 418 7.86 -10.24 -12.48
N GLU A 419 8.69 -10.80 -11.60
CA GLU A 419 8.59 -12.23 -11.22
C GLU A 419 7.30 -12.52 -10.42
N TYR A 420 6.98 -11.67 -9.44
CA TYR A 420 5.84 -11.91 -8.54
C TYR A 420 4.49 -11.44 -9.10
N GLY A 421 4.50 -10.72 -10.22
CA GLY A 421 3.32 -10.24 -10.92
C GLY A 421 2.57 -11.30 -11.73
N MET A 422 2.37 -12.51 -11.18
CA MET A 422 1.68 -13.64 -11.85
C MET A 422 2.42 -14.13 -13.11
N ASN A 423 3.75 -14.21 -13.03
CA ASN A 423 4.59 -14.56 -14.19
C ASN A 423 4.62 -16.09 -14.40
N PRO A 424 4.18 -16.60 -15.57
CA PRO A 424 4.12 -18.05 -15.82
C PRO A 424 5.49 -18.74 -15.83
N VAL A 425 6.57 -18.01 -16.17
CA VAL A 425 7.94 -18.54 -16.12
C VAL A 425 8.36 -18.76 -14.66
N PHE A 426 8.04 -17.82 -13.78
CA PHE A 426 8.30 -17.96 -12.35
C PHE A 426 7.47 -19.10 -11.75
N GLU A 427 6.19 -19.21 -12.11
CA GLU A 427 5.33 -20.31 -11.64
C GLU A 427 5.87 -21.68 -12.06
N THR A 428 6.28 -21.80 -13.33
CA THR A 428 6.89 -23.02 -13.87
C THR A 428 8.19 -23.37 -13.13
N PHE A 429 9.07 -22.40 -12.93
CA PHE A 429 10.30 -22.58 -12.15
C PHE A 429 9.99 -23.05 -10.72
N PHE A 430 9.03 -22.40 -10.06
CA PHE A 430 8.66 -22.72 -8.69
C PHE A 430 8.15 -24.17 -8.56
N VAL A 431 7.19 -24.56 -9.40
CA VAL A 431 6.59 -25.89 -9.33
C VAL A 431 7.57 -26.96 -9.83
N ARG A 432 8.16 -26.76 -11.02
CA ARG A 432 8.95 -27.80 -11.67
C ARG A 432 10.31 -27.99 -11.04
N ASP A 433 10.98 -26.90 -10.66
CA ASP A 433 12.37 -26.95 -10.22
C ASP A 433 12.47 -26.89 -8.70
N VAL A 434 11.82 -25.91 -8.05
CA VAL A 434 11.92 -25.73 -6.59
C VAL A 434 11.22 -26.86 -5.83
N VAL A 435 9.93 -27.09 -6.08
CA VAL A 435 9.15 -28.12 -5.35
C VAL A 435 9.74 -29.51 -5.60
N SER A 436 10.00 -29.86 -6.86
CA SER A 436 10.57 -31.17 -7.20
C SER A 436 11.94 -31.42 -6.56
N LEU A 437 12.82 -30.41 -6.49
CA LEU A 437 14.12 -30.56 -5.83
C LEU A 437 13.97 -30.78 -4.33
N VAL A 438 13.07 -30.03 -3.69
CA VAL A 438 12.81 -30.14 -2.26
C VAL A 438 12.26 -31.52 -1.91
N ASP A 439 11.29 -32.04 -2.67
CA ASP A 439 10.70 -33.36 -2.43
C ASP A 439 11.70 -34.51 -2.62
N ARG A 440 12.71 -34.34 -3.50
CA ARG A 440 13.81 -35.32 -3.66
C ARG A 440 14.83 -35.24 -2.52
N ARG A 441 15.12 -34.04 -2.01
CA ARG A 441 16.24 -33.80 -1.09
C ARG A 441 15.84 -33.92 0.39
N TYR A 442 14.57 -33.71 0.71
CA TYR A 442 14.06 -33.69 2.10
C TYR A 442 12.92 -34.67 2.32
N ARG A 443 12.65 -35.02 3.58
CA ARG A 443 11.53 -35.89 3.96
C ARG A 443 10.22 -35.12 3.98
N THR A 444 9.71 -34.79 2.80
CA THR A 444 8.44 -34.06 2.65
C THR A 444 7.24 -35.01 2.62
N ARG A 445 6.06 -34.48 2.96
CA ARG A 445 4.75 -35.02 2.59
C ARG A 445 4.31 -34.32 1.30
N PRO A 446 4.37 -35.00 0.14
CA PRO A 446 4.26 -34.32 -1.16
C PRO A 446 2.82 -33.97 -1.57
N SER A 447 1.81 -34.44 -0.83
CA SER A 447 0.42 -34.17 -1.13
C SER A 447 0.03 -32.70 -0.82
N PRO A 448 -0.87 -32.08 -1.59
CA PRO A 448 -1.17 -30.64 -1.50
C PRO A 448 -1.72 -30.19 -0.14
N GLU A 449 -2.44 -31.06 0.55
CA GLU A 449 -2.95 -30.81 1.90
C GLU A 449 -1.84 -30.65 2.95
N PHE A 450 -0.59 -30.99 2.62
CA PHE A 450 0.60 -30.77 3.47
C PHE A 450 1.55 -29.71 2.91
N ARG A 451 1.16 -29.02 1.82
CA ARG A 451 2.00 -28.02 1.17
C ARG A 451 1.33 -26.65 1.17
N ALA A 452 2.01 -25.66 1.74
CA ALA A 452 1.61 -24.27 1.69
C ALA A 452 2.60 -23.43 0.89
N VAL A 453 2.10 -22.45 0.16
CA VAL A 453 2.89 -21.35 -0.41
C VAL A 453 2.47 -20.04 0.27
N GLY A 454 3.40 -19.12 0.49
CA GLY A 454 3.09 -17.87 1.15
C GLY A 454 3.98 -16.70 0.75
N GLY A 455 3.47 -15.50 1.01
CA GLY A 455 4.21 -14.28 0.79
C GLY A 455 3.49 -13.04 1.29
N ILE A 456 4.17 -11.91 1.12
CA ILE A 456 3.75 -10.58 1.54
C ILE A 456 3.71 -9.65 0.32
N SER A 457 2.79 -8.67 0.27
CA SER A 457 2.79 -7.65 -0.79
C SER A 457 2.73 -8.30 -2.20
N ALA A 458 3.67 -7.98 -3.10
CA ALA A 458 3.79 -8.68 -4.39
C ALA A 458 4.02 -10.20 -4.22
N GLY A 459 4.75 -10.64 -3.20
CA GLY A 459 4.95 -12.06 -2.91
C GLY A 459 3.65 -12.78 -2.49
N ALA A 460 2.67 -12.06 -1.93
CA ALA A 460 1.33 -12.59 -1.66
C ALA A 460 0.54 -12.76 -2.97
N THR A 461 0.68 -11.84 -3.93
CA THR A 461 0.13 -11.99 -5.29
C THR A 461 0.71 -13.21 -6.00
N ALA A 462 2.03 -13.42 -5.92
CA ALA A 462 2.67 -14.62 -6.45
C ALA A 462 2.17 -15.91 -5.76
N ALA A 463 2.02 -15.90 -4.43
CA ALA A 463 1.55 -17.06 -3.67
C ALA A 463 0.09 -17.42 -4.02
N LEU A 464 -0.80 -16.43 -4.12
CA LEU A 464 -2.18 -16.65 -4.54
C LEU A 464 -2.24 -17.18 -5.98
N SER A 465 -1.47 -16.60 -6.90
CA SER A 465 -1.40 -17.06 -8.30
C SER A 465 -0.96 -18.52 -8.38
N LEU A 466 0.14 -18.88 -7.70
CA LEU A 466 0.64 -20.25 -7.58
C LEU A 466 -0.41 -21.21 -7.02
N ALA A 467 -1.09 -20.83 -5.93
CA ALA A 467 -2.06 -21.70 -5.28
C ALA A 467 -3.34 -21.88 -6.12
N ILE A 468 -3.77 -20.85 -6.85
CA ILE A 468 -4.97 -20.91 -7.70
C ILE A 468 -4.71 -21.68 -8.99
N HIS A 469 -3.57 -21.46 -9.65
CA HIS A 469 -3.20 -22.19 -10.88
C HIS A 469 -2.76 -23.63 -10.62
N HIS A 470 -2.12 -23.90 -9.47
CA HIS A 470 -1.57 -25.20 -9.11
C HIS A 470 -2.10 -25.75 -7.79
N PRO A 471 -3.43 -25.91 -7.63
CA PRO A 471 -4.01 -26.46 -6.40
C PRO A 471 -3.70 -27.96 -6.23
N ASP A 472 -3.14 -28.58 -7.27
CA ASP A 472 -2.52 -29.91 -7.28
C ASP A 472 -1.13 -29.99 -6.68
N VAL A 473 -0.54 -28.84 -6.42
CA VAL A 473 0.74 -28.71 -5.73
C VAL A 473 0.53 -28.06 -4.37
N PHE A 474 -0.25 -26.98 -4.30
CA PHE A 474 -0.46 -26.20 -3.07
C PHE A 474 -1.92 -26.25 -2.63
N GLY A 475 -2.21 -26.96 -1.53
CA GLY A 475 -3.54 -26.98 -0.92
C GLY A 475 -3.76 -25.83 0.06
N LYS A 476 -2.71 -25.05 0.37
CA LYS A 476 -2.69 -24.02 1.41
C LYS A 476 -1.97 -22.76 0.93
N CYS A 477 -2.46 -21.59 1.30
CA CYS A 477 -1.88 -20.30 0.92
C CYS A 477 -1.86 -19.31 2.09
N ILE A 478 -0.74 -18.60 2.28
CA ILE A 478 -0.63 -17.42 3.15
C ILE A 478 -0.44 -16.18 2.27
N ALA A 479 -1.38 -15.25 2.32
CA ALA A 479 -1.32 -14.00 1.58
C ALA A 479 -1.49 -12.82 2.54
N GLN A 480 -0.43 -12.04 2.73
CA GLN A 480 -0.46 -10.89 3.64
C GLN A 480 -0.26 -9.59 2.87
N SER A 481 -1.13 -8.61 3.11
CA SER A 481 -1.12 -7.30 2.46
C SER A 481 -1.00 -7.41 0.92
N THR A 482 -1.85 -8.22 0.29
CA THR A 482 -1.77 -8.53 -1.15
C THR A 482 -1.69 -7.27 -2.01
N ALA A 483 -0.63 -7.15 -2.81
CA ALA A 483 -0.33 -5.95 -3.59
C ALA A 483 0.17 -6.27 -5.00
N THR A 484 0.11 -5.30 -5.91
CA THR A 484 0.45 -5.42 -7.36
C THR A 484 -0.52 -6.32 -8.14
N ASN A 485 -0.72 -6.03 -9.44
CA ASN A 485 -1.59 -6.78 -10.35
C ASN A 485 -2.97 -7.16 -9.76
N LEU A 486 -3.55 -6.25 -8.96
CA LEU A 486 -4.76 -6.52 -8.17
C LEU A 486 -5.97 -6.88 -9.04
N VAL A 487 -6.19 -6.15 -10.14
CA VAL A 487 -7.31 -6.42 -11.04
C VAL A 487 -7.18 -7.80 -11.71
N PRO A 488 -6.05 -8.15 -12.36
CA PRO A 488 -5.80 -9.52 -12.83
C PRO A 488 -5.98 -10.59 -11.74
N LEU A 489 -5.44 -10.36 -10.53
CA LEU A 489 -5.51 -11.33 -9.45
C LEU A 489 -6.94 -11.54 -8.93
N ILE A 490 -7.73 -10.47 -8.82
CA ILE A 490 -9.16 -10.56 -8.47
C ILE A 490 -9.92 -11.37 -9.53
N ASN A 491 -9.59 -11.17 -10.82
CA ASN A 491 -10.20 -11.94 -11.90
C ASN A 491 -9.80 -13.42 -11.84
N LEU A 492 -8.54 -13.73 -11.52
CA LEU A 492 -8.10 -15.10 -11.28
C LEU A 492 -8.81 -15.74 -10.06
N ALA A 493 -8.98 -15.00 -8.97
CA ALA A 493 -9.73 -15.48 -7.82
C ALA A 493 -11.20 -15.78 -8.16
N ARG A 494 -11.79 -15.02 -9.11
CA ARG A 494 -13.16 -15.26 -9.60
C ARG A 494 -13.25 -16.49 -10.50
N THR A 495 -12.24 -16.79 -11.31
CA THR A 495 -12.21 -18.07 -12.06
C THR A 495 -12.02 -19.25 -11.12
N GLY A 496 -11.27 -19.04 -10.03
CA GLY A 496 -11.08 -20.01 -8.96
C GLY A 496 -10.11 -21.13 -9.30
N PRO A 497 -9.67 -21.89 -8.29
CA PRO A 497 -8.86 -23.08 -8.48
C PRO A 497 -9.70 -24.27 -8.96
N SER A 498 -9.08 -25.25 -9.61
CA SER A 498 -9.74 -26.50 -10.04
C SER A 498 -10.21 -27.40 -8.87
N ARG A 499 -9.76 -27.11 -7.65
CA ARG A 499 -10.22 -27.71 -6.39
C ARG A 499 -10.05 -26.72 -5.24
N PRO A 500 -10.81 -26.83 -4.13
CA PRO A 500 -10.67 -25.92 -3.00
C PRO A 500 -9.27 -25.93 -2.38
N ILE A 501 -8.78 -24.74 -2.03
CA ILE A 501 -7.54 -24.50 -1.27
C ILE A 501 -7.86 -23.74 0.02
N SER A 502 -7.09 -23.95 1.09
CA SER A 502 -7.22 -23.16 2.33
C SER A 502 -6.38 -21.89 2.25
N VAL A 503 -6.96 -20.72 2.46
CA VAL A 503 -6.28 -19.44 2.30
C VAL A 503 -6.35 -18.62 3.59
N TYR A 504 -5.19 -18.30 4.15
CA TYR A 504 -5.07 -17.21 5.12
C TYR A 504 -4.82 -15.92 4.35
N LEU A 505 -5.66 -14.91 4.58
CA LEU A 505 -5.59 -13.61 3.95
C LEU A 505 -5.65 -12.50 5.01
N ASP A 506 -4.67 -11.61 5.07
CA ASP A 506 -4.75 -10.42 5.91
C ASP A 506 -4.33 -9.14 5.19
N VAL A 507 -4.72 -8.00 5.77
CA VAL A 507 -4.40 -6.66 5.29
C VAL A 507 -4.49 -5.64 6.43
N GLY A 508 -3.57 -4.67 6.45
CA GLY A 508 -3.65 -3.52 7.34
C GLY A 508 -4.71 -2.50 6.89
N ARG A 509 -5.47 -1.93 7.83
CA ARG A 509 -6.46 -0.88 7.54
C ARG A 509 -5.82 0.41 7.05
N PHE A 510 -4.58 0.67 7.44
CA PHE A 510 -3.82 1.82 6.93
C PHE A 510 -3.31 1.60 5.48
N GLU A 511 -3.67 0.48 4.85
CA GLU A 511 -3.33 0.16 3.46
C GLU A 511 -4.51 0.42 2.49
N ALA A 512 -5.56 1.12 2.95
CA ALA A 512 -6.67 1.56 2.12
C ALA A 512 -6.28 2.65 1.11
N ASP A 513 -5.14 3.30 1.31
CA ASP A 513 -4.52 4.21 0.35
C ASP A 513 -3.02 3.87 0.19
N PHE A 514 -2.78 2.77 -0.52
CA PHE A 514 -1.44 2.32 -0.86
C PHE A 514 -1.15 2.63 -2.33
N ASN A 515 -0.36 3.68 -2.59
CA ASN A 515 -0.03 4.14 -3.94
C ASN A 515 -1.28 4.38 -4.82
N GLY A 516 -2.37 4.92 -4.25
CA GLY A 516 -3.62 5.14 -4.96
C GLY A 516 -4.49 3.88 -5.15
N HIS A 517 -4.19 2.81 -4.42
CA HIS A 517 -4.98 1.58 -4.41
C HIS A 517 -5.45 1.23 -3.00
N ASP A 518 -6.70 0.76 -2.90
CA ASP A 518 -7.25 0.21 -1.66
C ASP A 518 -6.96 -1.30 -1.57
N LEU A 519 -5.94 -1.67 -0.80
CA LEU A 519 -5.58 -3.08 -0.61
C LEU A 519 -6.62 -3.83 0.24
N ALA A 520 -7.36 -3.12 1.09
CA ALA A 520 -8.40 -3.72 1.91
C ALA A 520 -9.61 -4.13 1.06
N ASP A 521 -10.08 -3.26 0.16
CA ASP A 521 -11.10 -3.60 -0.85
C ASP A 521 -10.66 -4.78 -1.72
N ALA A 522 -9.44 -4.72 -2.26
CA ALA A 522 -8.92 -5.80 -3.10
C ALA A 522 -8.89 -7.14 -2.34
N SER A 523 -8.46 -7.14 -1.08
CA SER A 523 -8.42 -8.34 -0.24
C SER A 523 -9.82 -8.88 0.07
N ARG A 524 -10.82 -8.03 0.36
CA ARG A 524 -12.22 -8.46 0.53
C ARG A 524 -12.76 -9.11 -0.74
N ARG A 525 -12.47 -8.53 -1.91
CA ARG A 525 -12.92 -9.05 -3.21
C ARG A 525 -12.27 -10.40 -3.55
N ILE A 526 -10.99 -10.58 -3.21
CA ILE A 526 -10.30 -11.87 -3.35
C ILE A 526 -10.91 -12.92 -2.41
N ARG A 527 -11.12 -12.57 -1.13
CA ARG A 527 -11.78 -13.43 -0.14
C ARG A 527 -13.14 -13.91 -0.66
N ASP A 528 -14.00 -12.96 -1.07
CA ASP A 528 -15.36 -13.26 -1.51
C ASP A 528 -15.35 -14.15 -2.75
N ALA A 529 -14.48 -13.85 -3.72
CA ALA A 529 -14.33 -14.68 -4.91
C ALA A 529 -13.91 -16.12 -4.57
N LEU A 530 -12.87 -16.30 -3.75
CA LEU A 530 -12.41 -17.64 -3.35
C LEU A 530 -13.46 -18.41 -2.55
N ALA A 531 -14.22 -17.73 -1.69
CA ALA A 531 -15.30 -18.35 -0.92
C ALA A 531 -16.39 -18.96 -1.84
N THR A 532 -16.69 -18.36 -3.00
CA THR A 532 -17.66 -18.94 -3.96
C THR A 532 -17.22 -20.27 -4.56
N HIS A 533 -15.91 -20.58 -4.51
CA HIS A 533 -15.33 -21.84 -4.96
C HIS A 533 -15.17 -22.87 -3.83
N GLY A 534 -15.80 -22.65 -2.67
CA GLY A 534 -15.71 -23.54 -1.52
C GLY A 534 -14.35 -23.56 -0.83
N CYS A 535 -13.48 -22.57 -1.12
CA CYS A 535 -12.18 -22.43 -0.44
C CYS A 535 -12.40 -21.97 1.01
N PRO A 536 -11.83 -22.66 2.03
CA PRO A 536 -11.80 -22.13 3.39
C PRO A 536 -10.89 -20.90 3.44
N VAL A 537 -11.46 -19.72 3.66
CA VAL A 537 -10.70 -18.46 3.78
C VAL A 537 -10.77 -17.92 5.20
N TYR A 538 -9.62 -17.80 5.86
CA TYR A 538 -9.50 -17.00 7.08
C TYR A 538 -9.07 -15.58 6.68
N TYR A 539 -9.93 -14.60 6.91
CA TYR A 539 -9.69 -13.21 6.54
C TYR A 539 -9.59 -12.31 7.76
N ARG A 540 -8.58 -11.42 7.78
CA ARG A 540 -8.43 -10.43 8.85
C ARG A 540 -8.01 -9.06 8.34
N GLU A 541 -8.68 -8.03 8.86
CA GLU A 541 -8.20 -6.64 8.80
C GLU A 541 -7.63 -6.24 10.14
N VAL A 542 -6.48 -5.57 10.13
CA VAL A 542 -5.77 -5.17 11.36
C VAL A 542 -5.47 -3.69 11.37
N ASN A 543 -5.42 -3.09 12.57
CA ASN A 543 -5.15 -1.66 12.75
C ASN A 543 -3.64 -1.33 12.63
N ASP A 544 -3.02 -1.82 11.56
CA ASP A 544 -1.60 -1.66 11.22
C ASP A 544 -1.47 -1.32 9.72
N GLY A 545 -0.25 -1.15 9.22
CA GLY A 545 0.04 -0.82 7.83
C GLY A 545 0.93 -1.83 7.10
N HIS A 546 1.46 -1.40 5.96
CA HIS A 546 2.20 -2.23 5.00
C HIS A 546 3.67 -2.44 5.43
N GLY A 547 3.91 -3.24 6.48
CA GLY A 547 5.25 -3.41 7.05
C GLY A 547 5.53 -4.76 7.71
N TRP A 548 6.82 -5.08 7.86
CA TRP A 548 7.30 -6.37 8.41
C TRP A 548 6.82 -6.68 9.83
N ALA A 549 6.57 -5.65 10.62
CA ALA A 549 6.02 -5.83 11.95
C ALA A 549 4.57 -6.31 11.93
N ASN A 550 3.74 -5.78 11.03
CA ASN A 550 2.41 -6.32 10.80
C ASN A 550 2.50 -7.80 10.41
N TRP A 551 3.25 -8.10 9.34
CA TRP A 551 3.33 -9.45 8.78
C TRP A 551 3.85 -10.49 9.79
N ARG A 552 4.95 -10.19 10.50
CA ARG A 552 5.49 -11.12 11.51
C ARG A 552 4.54 -11.33 12.68
N SER A 553 3.86 -10.26 13.12
CA SER A 553 2.94 -10.34 14.25
C SER A 553 1.74 -11.23 13.95
N ARG A 554 1.42 -11.46 12.68
CA ARG A 554 0.29 -12.30 12.24
C ARG A 554 0.68 -13.71 11.80
N SER A 555 1.98 -14.01 11.75
CA SER A 555 2.47 -15.34 11.35
C SER A 555 1.93 -16.47 12.22
N ARG A 556 1.72 -16.24 13.54
CA ARG A 556 1.08 -17.24 14.42
C ARG A 556 -0.32 -17.64 13.95
N GLU A 557 -1.15 -16.66 13.61
CA GLU A 557 -2.54 -16.91 13.18
C GLU A 557 -2.56 -17.64 11.84
N ALA A 558 -1.73 -17.21 10.89
CA ALA A 558 -1.59 -17.85 9.59
C ALA A 558 -1.15 -19.33 9.70
N LEU A 559 -0.09 -19.59 10.49
CA LEU A 559 0.44 -20.93 10.68
C LEU A 559 -0.54 -21.82 11.44
N LEU A 560 -1.23 -21.29 12.46
CA LEU A 560 -2.24 -22.02 13.21
C LEU A 560 -3.45 -22.37 12.34
N PHE A 561 -3.94 -21.46 11.50
CA PHE A 561 -5.05 -21.76 10.61
C PHE A 561 -4.70 -22.87 9.61
N LEU A 562 -3.48 -22.85 9.06
CA LEU A 562 -3.08 -23.79 8.00
C LEU A 562 -2.58 -25.14 8.51
N PHE A 563 -1.86 -25.15 9.64
CA PHE A 563 -1.18 -26.34 10.16
C PHE A 563 -1.57 -26.70 11.58
N GLY A 564 -2.38 -25.87 12.25
CA GLY A 564 -2.86 -26.14 13.60
C GLY A 564 -3.52 -27.50 13.70
N ARG A 565 -3.35 -28.14 14.85
CA ARG A 565 -4.09 -29.36 15.15
C ARG A 565 -5.54 -28.95 15.41
N THR A 566 -6.50 -29.61 14.76
CA THR A 566 -7.87 -29.62 15.26
C THR A 566 -7.78 -30.26 16.65
N ILE A 567 -8.04 -29.47 17.69
CA ILE A 567 -8.06 -29.96 19.08
C ILE A 567 -9.29 -30.84 19.26
#